data_AF-A0A0D5A0M8-F1
#
_entry.id   AF-A0A0D5A0M8-F1
#
_cell.length_a   1.000
_cell.length_b   1.000
_cell.length_c   1.000
_cell.angle_alpha   90.00
_cell.angle_beta   90.00
_cell.angle_gamma   90.00
#
_symmetry.space_group_name_H-M   'P 1'
#
loop_
_entity.id
_entity.type
_entity.pdbx_description
1 polymer ?
#
loop_
_entity_poly.entity_id
_entity_poly.type
_entity_poly.pdbx_seq_one_letter_code
_entity_poly.pdbx_strand_id
1 'polypeptide(L)'
;MEAWRKGREFVSLLERKQQTLQGDIVKTENRLAKLRLTIAEHQQECADINQQIKMLTPSGLHSRADIYKGIRQQGALLTHQQLVLHKINQLENEKYNLENNLEQHRAAMSLLDKKHYKISYYLQPLRREYLRRCDNDAENEIQEIAGCGRKSF
;
A
#
# COMPACT_ATOMS: atom_id res chain seq x y z
N MET A 1 -12.52 -25.98 25.31
CA MET A 1 -11.78 -24.88 25.97
C MET A 1 -10.57 -24.43 25.15
N GLU A 2 -9.63 -25.33 24.85
CA GLU A 2 -8.38 -25.01 24.14
C GLU A 2 -8.57 -24.49 22.71
N ALA A 3 -9.53 -25.06 21.95
CA ALA A 3 -9.81 -24.66 20.57
C ALA A 3 -10.27 -23.19 20.44
N TRP A 4 -11.07 -22.68 21.38
CA TRP A 4 -11.50 -21.27 21.37
C TRP A 4 -10.34 -20.32 21.68
N ARG A 5 -9.52 -20.64 22.69
CA ARG A 5 -8.34 -19.83 23.05
C ARG A 5 -7.32 -19.78 21.92
N LYS A 6 -6.93 -20.95 21.39
CA LYS A 6 -6.01 -21.06 20.24
C LYS A 6 -6.55 -20.35 19.00
N GLY A 7 -7.86 -20.45 18.75
CA GLY A 7 -8.50 -19.74 17.65
C GLY A 7 -8.44 -18.22 17.82
N ARG A 8 -8.69 -17.69 19.02
CA ARG A 8 -8.58 -16.26 19.31
C ARG A 8 -7.15 -15.74 19.12
N GLU A 9 -6.15 -16.50 19.56
CA GLU A 9 -4.73 -16.19 19.32
C GLU A 9 -4.42 -16.14 17.82
N PHE A 10 -4.92 -17.11 17.06
CA PHE A 10 -4.76 -17.14 15.61
C PHE A 10 -5.40 -15.93 14.92
N VAL A 11 -6.62 -15.53 15.31
CA VAL A 11 -7.27 -14.31 14.80
C VAL A 11 -6.44 -13.07 15.11
N SER A 12 -5.93 -12.96 16.34
CA SER A 12 -5.06 -11.84 16.74
C SER A 12 -3.78 -11.78 15.91
N LEU A 13 -3.20 -12.93 15.54
CA LEU A 13 -2.05 -13.01 14.64
C LEU A 13 -2.41 -12.60 13.21
N LEU A 14 -3.61 -12.94 12.71
CA LEU A 14 -4.09 -12.50 11.41
C LEU A 14 -4.25 -10.98 11.36
N GLU A 15 -4.84 -10.39 12.40
CA GLU A 15 -5.03 -8.93 12.51
C GLU A 15 -3.70 -8.18 12.50
N ARG A 16 -2.70 -8.67 13.24
CA ARG A 16 -1.34 -8.10 13.19
C ARG A 16 -0.74 -8.16 11.80
N LYS A 17 -0.90 -9.30 11.09
CA LYS A 17 -0.42 -9.44 9.71
C LYS A 17 -1.13 -8.49 8.75
N GLN A 18 -2.45 -8.33 8.89
CA GLN A 18 -3.23 -7.35 8.13
C GLN A 18 -2.74 -5.93 8.40
N GLN A 19 -2.50 -5.54 9.65
CA GLN A 19 -1.97 -4.21 9.99
C GLN A 19 -0.60 -3.94 9.36
N THR A 20 0.33 -4.90 9.43
CA THR A 20 1.64 -4.79 8.77
C THR A 20 1.47 -4.60 7.27
N LEU A 21 0.66 -5.44 6.63
CA LEU A 21 0.44 -5.39 5.19
C LEU A 21 -0.25 -4.10 4.75
N GLN A 22 -1.18 -3.57 5.55
CA GLN A 22 -1.81 -2.28 5.31
C GLN A 22 -0.77 -1.14 5.36
N GLY A 23 0.17 -1.21 6.30
CA GLY A 23 1.29 -0.28 6.37
C GLY A 23 2.16 -0.32 5.10
N ASP A 24 2.43 -1.51 4.57
CA ASP A 24 3.23 -1.70 3.36
C ASP A 24 2.50 -1.21 2.09
N ILE A 25 1.18 -1.43 2.01
CA ILE A 25 0.31 -0.87 0.96
C ILE A 25 0.42 0.66 0.95
N VAL A 26 0.20 1.31 2.10
CA VAL A 26 0.24 2.78 2.22
C VAL A 26 1.63 3.33 1.86
N LYS A 27 2.71 2.68 2.30
CA LYS A 27 4.07 3.08 1.93
C LYS A 27 4.30 2.99 0.43
N THR A 28 3.83 1.92 -0.21
CA THR A 28 3.97 1.71 -1.64
C THR A 28 3.17 2.74 -2.44
N GLU A 29 1.93 3.02 -2.03
CA GLU A 29 1.09 4.07 -2.63
C GLU A 29 1.71 5.46 -2.53
N ASN A 30 2.28 5.81 -1.37
CA ASN A 30 3.00 7.07 -1.19
C ASN A 30 4.23 7.17 -2.09
N ARG A 31 4.98 6.08 -2.27
CA ARG A 31 6.12 6.04 -3.18
C ARG A 31 5.68 6.19 -4.63
N LEU A 32 4.60 5.54 -5.03
CA LEU A 32 4.00 5.68 -6.36
C LEU A 32 3.54 7.12 -6.63
N ALA A 33 2.91 7.77 -5.66
CA ALA A 33 2.50 9.17 -5.78
C ALA A 33 3.71 10.09 -6.03
N LYS A 34 4.80 9.90 -5.27
CA LYS A 34 6.06 10.65 -5.46
C LYS A 34 6.66 10.41 -6.84
N LEU A 35 6.76 9.16 -7.27
CA LEU A 35 7.30 8.83 -8.60
C LEU A 35 6.49 9.46 -9.73
N ARG A 36 5.16 9.45 -9.63
CA ARG A 36 4.28 10.08 -10.62
C ARG A 36 4.51 11.60 -10.71
N LEU A 37 4.72 12.26 -9.57
CA LEU A 37 5.08 13.69 -9.56
C LEU A 37 6.44 13.92 -10.24
N THR A 38 7.46 13.15 -9.89
CA THR A 38 8.81 13.29 -10.50
C THR A 38 8.80 13.01 -12.01
N ILE A 39 8.01 12.03 -12.47
CA ILE A 39 7.82 11.79 -13.91
C ILE A 39 7.17 13.01 -14.57
N ALA A 40 6.14 13.59 -13.96
CA ALA A 40 5.48 14.78 -14.50
C ALA A 40 6.41 16.00 -14.56
N GLU A 41 7.28 16.19 -13.56
CA GLU A 41 8.31 17.23 -13.54
C GLU A 41 9.28 17.07 -14.73
N HIS A 42 9.78 15.87 -14.98
CA HIS A 42 10.65 15.61 -16.13
C HIS A 42 9.92 15.70 -17.48
N GLN A 43 8.64 15.36 -17.53
CA GLN A 43 7.82 15.57 -18.74
C GLN A 43 7.66 17.07 -19.03
N GLN A 44 7.48 17.90 -18.01
CA GLN A 44 7.44 19.34 -18.16
C GLN A 44 8.80 19.88 -18.63
N GLU A 45 9.91 19.40 -18.05
CA GLU A 45 11.25 19.75 -18.50
C GLU A 45 11.46 19.43 -19.99
N CYS A 46 11.00 18.27 -20.46
CA CYS A 46 11.02 17.91 -21.88
C CYS A 46 10.19 18.88 -22.75
N ALA A 47 9.04 19.35 -22.25
CA ALA A 47 8.20 20.32 -22.95
C ALA A 47 8.88 21.70 -23.03
N ASP A 48 9.54 22.14 -21.95
CA ASP A 48 10.28 23.39 -21.90
C ASP A 48 11.48 23.37 -22.85
N ILE A 49 12.21 22.25 -22.91
CA ILE A 49 13.30 22.06 -23.88
C ILE A 49 12.78 22.16 -25.31
N ASN A 50 11.64 21.53 -25.62
CA ASN A 50 11.02 21.63 -26.94
C ASN A 50 10.65 23.08 -27.29
N GLN A 51 10.19 23.87 -26.32
CA GLN A 51 9.92 25.29 -26.52
C GLN A 51 11.21 26.06 -26.78
N GLN A 52 12.28 25.81 -26.02
CA GLN A 52 13.59 26.44 -26.24
C GLN A 52 14.14 26.14 -27.64
N ILE A 53 14.04 24.89 -28.10
CA ILE A 53 14.44 24.50 -29.46
C ILE A 53 13.65 25.28 -30.51
N LYS A 54 12.33 25.42 -30.34
CA LYS A 54 11.48 26.21 -31.25
C LYS A 54 11.90 27.68 -31.31
N MET A 55 12.27 28.28 -30.18
CA MET A 55 12.75 29.67 -30.12
C MET A 55 14.09 29.88 -30.83
N LEU A 56 14.90 28.82 -30.95
CA LEU A 56 16.17 28.84 -31.66
C LEU A 56 16.02 28.59 -33.17
N THR A 57 14.83 28.24 -33.65
CA THR A 57 14.57 28.04 -35.07
C THR A 57 14.47 29.42 -35.75
N PRO A 58 15.39 29.75 -36.67
CA PRO A 58 15.41 31.08 -37.29
C PRO A 58 14.12 31.34 -38.08
N SER A 59 13.50 32.49 -37.84
CA SER A 59 12.35 32.99 -38.59
C SER A 59 12.71 34.30 -39.27
N GLY A 60 12.86 34.29 -40.60
CA GLY A 60 13.29 35.46 -41.39
C GLY A 60 14.79 35.49 -41.69
N LEU A 61 15.30 36.65 -42.13
CA LEU A 61 16.69 36.82 -42.57
C LEU A 61 17.66 36.80 -41.38
N HIS A 62 18.46 35.74 -41.28
CA HIS A 62 19.50 35.57 -40.26
C HIS A 62 20.87 35.46 -40.91
N SER A 63 21.92 35.88 -40.19
CA SER A 63 23.28 35.62 -40.65
C SER A 63 23.59 34.13 -40.58
N ARG A 64 24.48 33.67 -41.46
CA ARG A 64 24.96 32.28 -41.44
C ARG A 64 25.58 31.90 -40.09
N ALA A 65 26.25 32.85 -39.43
CA ALA A 65 26.85 32.64 -38.11
C ALA A 65 25.79 32.40 -37.03
N ASP A 66 24.69 33.15 -37.06
CA ASP A 66 23.58 32.99 -36.10
C ASP A 66 22.85 31.66 -36.29
N ILE A 67 22.64 31.25 -37.54
CA ILE A 67 22.07 29.94 -37.87
C ILE A 67 22.92 28.81 -37.27
N TYR A 68 24.24 28.82 -37.49
CA TYR A 68 25.12 27.79 -36.91
C TYR A 68 25.21 27.83 -35.38
N LYS A 69 25.10 29.02 -34.77
CA LYS A 69 25.03 29.15 -33.31
C LYS A 69 23.73 28.51 -32.77
N GLY A 70 22.59 28.81 -33.41
CA GLY A 70 21.30 28.21 -33.07
C GLY A 70 21.32 26.68 -33.20
N ILE A 71 21.84 26.15 -34.31
CA ILE A 71 21.97 24.69 -34.51
C ILE A 71 22.80 24.03 -33.40
N ARG A 72 23.93 24.64 -33.00
CA ARG A 72 24.76 24.10 -31.91
C ARG A 72 24.02 24.08 -30.57
N GLN A 73 23.27 25.14 -30.26
CA GLN A 73 22.46 25.22 -29.04
C GLN A 73 21.30 24.21 -29.06
N GLN A 74 20.62 24.05 -30.20
CA GLN A 74 19.60 23.01 -30.37
C GLN A 74 20.18 21.61 -30.17
N GLY A 75 21.38 21.33 -30.69
CA GLY A 75 22.07 20.06 -30.48
C GLY A 75 22.30 19.75 -29.01
N ALA A 76 22.79 20.73 -28.23
CA ALA A 76 22.98 20.57 -26.78
C ALA A 76 21.65 20.30 -26.04
N LEU A 77 20.59 21.03 -26.42
CA LEU A 77 19.25 20.84 -25.86
C LEU A 77 18.67 19.46 -26.19
N LEU A 78 18.88 18.95 -27.40
CA LEU A 78 18.45 17.60 -27.79
C LEU A 78 19.18 16.52 -26.99
N THR A 79 20.49 16.67 -26.76
CA THR A 79 21.24 15.75 -25.89
C THR A 79 20.70 15.77 -24.46
N HIS A 80 20.41 16.96 -23.91
CA HIS A 80 19.81 17.08 -22.59
C HIS A 80 18.43 16.40 -22.53
N GLN A 81 17.58 16.63 -23.54
CA GLN A 81 16.27 16.00 -23.64
C GLN A 81 16.36 14.47 -23.67
N GLN A 82 17.34 13.90 -24.39
CA GLN A 82 17.56 12.45 -24.40
C GLN A 82 17.90 11.90 -23.02
N LEU A 83 18.70 12.63 -22.23
CA LEU A 83 19.00 12.25 -20.84
C LEU A 83 17.75 12.27 -19.96
N VAL A 84 16.92 13.31 -20.08
CA VAL A 84 15.66 13.43 -19.35
C VAL A 84 14.70 12.29 -19.74
N LEU A 85 14.55 12.00 -21.04
CA LEU A 85 13.73 10.88 -21.51
C LEU A 85 14.23 9.53 -21.00
N HIS A 86 15.55 9.31 -20.96
CA HIS A 86 16.11 8.10 -20.37
C HIS A 86 15.76 8.00 -18.88
N LYS A 87 15.78 9.13 -18.16
CA LYS A 87 15.40 9.16 -16.75
C LYS A 87 13.91 8.86 -16.54
N ILE A 88 13.03 9.40 -17.39
CA ILE A 88 11.60 9.09 -17.38
C ILE A 88 11.40 7.57 -17.55
N ASN A 89 12.04 6.95 -18.54
CA ASN A 89 11.92 5.51 -18.77
C ASN A 89 12.37 4.67 -17.56
N GLN A 90 13.44 5.09 -16.86
CA GLN A 90 13.87 4.43 -15.61
C GLN A 90 12.80 4.53 -14.51
N LEU A 91 12.21 5.73 -14.33
CA LEU A 91 11.16 5.97 -13.33
C LEU A 91 9.87 5.23 -13.68
N GLU A 92 9.51 5.11 -14.96
CA GLU A 92 8.35 4.33 -15.42
C GLU A 92 8.52 2.84 -15.15
N ASN A 93 9.71 2.29 -15.36
CA ASN A 93 10.02 0.91 -14.99
C ASN A 93 9.92 0.69 -13.47
N GLU A 94 10.42 1.63 -12.66
CA GLU A 94 10.28 1.58 -11.20
C GLU A 94 8.81 1.63 -10.77
N LYS A 95 8.03 2.54 -11.37
CA LYS A 95 6.59 2.67 -11.14
C LYS A 95 5.88 1.35 -11.45
N TYR A 96 6.16 0.73 -12.59
CA TYR A 96 5.57 -0.55 -12.99
C TYR A 96 5.84 -1.65 -11.95
N ASN A 97 7.10 -1.76 -11.48
CA ASN A 97 7.46 -2.72 -10.45
C ASN A 97 6.71 -2.50 -9.12
N LEU A 98 6.54 -1.24 -8.71
CA LEU A 98 5.79 -0.89 -7.50
C LEU A 98 4.28 -1.13 -7.65
N GLU A 99 3.72 -0.91 -8.84
CA GLU A 99 2.31 -1.23 -9.14
C GLU A 99 2.06 -2.73 -9.03
N ASN A 100 2.97 -3.56 -9.56
CA ASN A 100 2.92 -5.02 -9.39
C ASN A 100 3.01 -5.44 -7.92
N ASN A 101 3.94 -4.85 -7.15
CA ASN A 101 4.05 -5.15 -5.71
C ASN A 101 2.79 -4.75 -4.94
N LEU A 102 2.20 -3.60 -5.27
CA LEU A 102 0.95 -3.15 -4.66
C LEU A 102 -0.20 -4.13 -4.94
N GLU A 103 -0.30 -4.63 -6.17
CA GLU A 103 -1.29 -5.66 -6.52
C GLU A 103 -1.09 -6.95 -5.71
N GLN A 104 0.15 -7.40 -5.58
CA GLN A 104 0.49 -8.57 -4.75
C GLN A 104 0.11 -8.35 -3.27
N HIS A 105 0.40 -7.18 -2.71
CA HIS A 105 0.00 -6.85 -1.34
C HIS A 105 -1.53 -6.84 -1.17
N ARG A 106 -2.27 -6.26 -2.12
CA ARG A 106 -3.74 -6.25 -2.09
C ARG A 106 -4.34 -7.65 -2.22
N ALA A 107 -3.76 -8.50 -3.07
CA ALA A 107 -4.16 -9.90 -3.19
C ALA A 107 -3.92 -10.68 -1.88
N ALA A 108 -2.75 -10.47 -1.25
CA ALA A 108 -2.44 -11.06 0.04
C ALA A 108 -3.40 -10.57 1.15
N MET A 109 -3.78 -9.30 1.13
CA MET A 109 -4.76 -8.74 2.07
C MET A 109 -6.12 -9.43 1.92
N SER A 110 -6.64 -9.53 0.70
CA SER A 110 -7.90 -10.22 0.43
C SER A 110 -7.89 -11.67 0.90
N LEU A 111 -6.76 -12.38 0.78
CA LEU A 111 -6.62 -13.74 1.29
C LEU A 111 -6.66 -13.77 2.84
N LEU A 112 -6.00 -12.82 3.51
CA LEU A 112 -6.03 -12.70 4.96
C LEU A 112 -7.43 -12.36 5.46
N ASP A 113 -8.16 -11.46 4.80
CA ASP A 113 -9.54 -11.09 5.14
C ASP A 113 -10.48 -12.29 5.07
N LYS A 114 -10.37 -13.10 4.00
CA LYS A 114 -11.15 -14.33 3.85
C LYS A 114 -10.84 -15.33 4.97
N LYS A 115 -9.57 -15.47 5.34
CA LYS A 115 -9.16 -16.36 6.44
C LYS A 115 -9.65 -15.85 7.79
N HIS A 116 -9.52 -14.55 8.05
CA HIS A 116 -9.99 -13.90 9.27
C HIS A 116 -11.49 -14.12 9.43
N TYR A 117 -12.27 -13.80 8.39
CA TYR A 117 -13.71 -14.00 8.38
C TYR A 117 -14.10 -15.45 8.68
N LYS A 118 -13.49 -16.42 7.97
CA LYS A 118 -13.80 -17.84 8.15
C LYS A 118 -13.56 -18.32 9.58
N ILE A 119 -12.43 -17.94 10.17
CA ILE A 119 -12.07 -18.37 11.52
C ILE A 119 -12.91 -17.64 12.57
N SER A 120 -13.11 -16.33 12.42
CA SER A 120 -13.97 -15.54 13.31
C SER A 120 -15.40 -16.09 13.36
N TYR A 121 -15.95 -16.47 12.20
CA TYR A 121 -17.26 -17.12 12.09
C TYR A 121 -17.27 -18.48 12.81
N TYR A 122 -16.26 -19.33 12.58
CA TYR A 122 -16.14 -20.63 13.25
C TYR A 122 -16.02 -20.52 14.78
N LEU A 123 -15.35 -19.47 15.28
CA LEU A 123 -15.15 -19.26 16.71
C LEU A 123 -16.39 -18.69 17.43
N GLN A 124 -17.34 -18.11 16.70
CA GLN A 124 -18.50 -17.46 17.31
C GLN A 124 -19.40 -18.42 18.09
N PRO A 125 -19.77 -19.62 17.57
CA PRO A 125 -20.51 -20.61 18.36
C PRO A 125 -19.72 -21.12 19.57
N LEU A 126 -18.41 -21.37 19.40
CA LEU A 126 -17.53 -21.83 20.47
C LEU A 126 -17.43 -20.80 21.60
N ARG A 127 -17.42 -19.51 21.26
CA ARG A 127 -17.47 -18.42 22.24
C ARG A 127 -18.79 -18.41 23.01
N ARG A 128 -19.93 -18.54 22.32
CA ARG A 128 -21.25 -18.54 22.96
C ARG A 128 -21.39 -19.70 23.94
N GLU A 129 -20.98 -20.89 23.52
CA GLU A 129 -21.01 -22.09 24.37
C GLU A 129 -20.08 -21.95 25.58
N TYR A 130 -18.89 -21.36 25.40
CA TYR A 130 -17.99 -21.08 26.51
C TYR A 130 -18.60 -20.13 27.54
N LEU A 131 -19.17 -19.00 27.10
CA LEU A 131 -19.82 -18.04 27.98
C LEU A 131 -20.98 -18.67 28.75
N ARG A 132 -21.85 -19.43 28.07
CA ARG A 132 -22.95 -20.15 28.72
C ARG A 132 -22.46 -21.11 29.81
N ARG A 133 -21.37 -21.85 29.58
CA ARG A 133 -20.81 -22.74 30.61
C ARG A 133 -20.28 -21.96 31.80
N CYS A 134 -19.56 -20.85 31.57
CA CYS A 134 -19.10 -20.00 32.66
C CYS A 134 -20.25 -19.42 33.49
N ASP A 135 -21.34 -19.00 32.83
CA ASP A 135 -22.53 -18.49 33.53
C ASP A 135 -23.20 -19.59 34.37
N ASN A 136 -23.36 -20.79 33.80
CA ASN A 136 -23.92 -21.95 34.51
C ASN A 136 -23.03 -22.39 35.68
N ASP A 137 -21.71 -22.42 35.50
CA ASP A 137 -20.76 -22.80 36.54
C ASP A 137 -20.78 -21.78 37.69
N ALA A 138 -20.85 -20.48 37.38
CA ALA A 138 -20.99 -19.43 38.37
C ALA A 138 -22.34 -19.52 39.12
N GLU A 139 -23.43 -19.81 38.42
CA GLU A 139 -24.74 -20.02 39.06
C GLU A 139 -24.72 -21.24 39.98
N ASN A 140 -24.11 -22.36 39.56
CA ASN A 140 -23.94 -23.55 40.37
C ASN A 140 -23.12 -23.26 41.63
N GLU A 141 -22.00 -22.53 41.51
CA GLU A 141 -21.17 -22.13 42.65
C GLU A 141 -21.96 -21.28 43.67
N ILE A 142 -22.78 -20.34 43.19
CA ILE A 142 -23.67 -19.54 44.04
C ILE A 142 -24.70 -20.44 44.76
N GLN A 143 -25.31 -21.40 44.05
CA GLN A 143 -26.29 -22.33 44.63
C GLN A 143 -25.65 -23.26 45.68
N GLU A 144 -24.43 -23.73 45.45
CA GLU A 144 -23.68 -24.54 46.42
C GLU A 144 -23.35 -23.75 47.69
N ILE A 145 -22.89 -22.51 47.55
CA ILE A 145 -22.62 -21.62 48.70
C ILE A 145 -23.91 -21.34 49.49
N ALA A 146 -25.01 -21.01 48.79
CA ALA A 146 -26.31 -20.77 49.42
C ALA A 146 -26.89 -22.03 50.10
N GLY A 147 -26.65 -23.21 49.53
CA GLY A 147 -27.08 -24.50 50.09
C GLY A 147 -26.28 -24.91 51.33
N CYS A 148 -24.98 -24.64 51.37
CA CYS A 148 -24.11 -24.90 52.52
C CYS A 148 -24.47 -24.03 53.75
N GLY A 149 -24.98 -22.81 53.54
CA GLY A 149 -25.43 -21.93 54.63
C GLY A 149 -26.70 -22.41 55.37
N ARG A 150 -27.44 -23.38 54.82
CA ARG A 150 -28.70 -23.89 55.42
C ARG A 150 -28.54 -25.08 56.35
N LYS A 151 -27.37 -25.72 56.42
CA LYS A 151 -27.13 -26.90 57.29
C LYS A 151 -26.46 -26.56 58.63
N SER A 152 -26.36 -25.29 58.99
CA SER A 152 -25.67 -24.80 60.19
C SER A 152 -26.57 -24.05 61.19
N PHE A 153 -27.88 -24.30 61.17
CA PHE A 153 -28.84 -23.80 62.17
C PHE A 153 -29.69 -24.95 62.72
#